data_AF-A0A852LX47-F1
#
_entry.id   AF-A0A852LX47-F1
#
_cell.length_a   1.000
_cell.length_b   1.000
_cell.length_c   1.000
_cell.angle_alpha   90.00
_cell.angle_beta   90.00
_cell.angle_gamma   90.00
#
_symmetry.space_group_name_H-M   'P 1'
#
loop_
_entity.id
_entity.type
_entity.pdbx_description
1 polymer ?
#
loop_
_entity_poly.entity_id
_entity_poly.type
_entity_poly.pdbx_seq_one_letter_code
_entity_poly.pdbx_strand_id
1 'polypeptide(L)'
;HSPSYFRSREANARDKLGALSNTKSNDMPCDKKYLTSSPNLYFFPSDRQSENSVVKSAVPKRLPLTERGKVAVSKIVDYLRHTTSRGLEDSGLEELCNMLDPDQKDVSMDLETYHAIMKEWIEDRKSKWEDSATEEPTANMEDLEFKVHKNTSEAKKTSGRMNVTSGSLEAFGGDVSKGDMETSDLIICVADLQYNNQKLQEENNKLKLTLEAVDETNNKLLVDNENLCQQIKSIQHSVLRAKSLEEELEEAKNNLNLSEEKRQQILCQSKQLEKENQSLIVKIASLQEENIRNNMDLDGLQKKILELSKNAAELQIQVHVYESTVVNKEASLIQKEQDIKELKLTIVECSSIIETLRAEKNKLLENLQLVQQELISNGLSLPLLCRLNSNIPEGMKSLHCELELAQSSEV
;
A
#
# COMPACT_ATOMS: atom_id res chain seq x y z
N HIS A 1 -53.42 22.66 -2.58
CA HIS A 1 -52.93 23.45 -3.73
C HIS A 1 -51.99 22.60 -4.58
N SER A 2 -52.53 21.96 -5.63
CA SER A 2 -51.86 21.88 -6.95
C SER A 2 -52.12 23.23 -7.67
N PRO A 3 -51.41 23.64 -8.76
CA PRO A 3 -51.11 22.95 -10.03
C PRO A 3 -49.61 23.09 -10.47
N SER A 4 -48.96 22.27 -11.32
CA SER A 4 -49.18 21.69 -12.67
C SER A 4 -49.02 22.64 -13.87
N TYR A 5 -48.28 22.14 -14.89
CA TYR A 5 -48.19 22.54 -16.32
C TYR A 5 -47.17 23.62 -16.74
N PHE A 6 -46.48 23.59 -17.90
CA PHE A 6 -46.46 22.73 -19.11
C PHE A 6 -45.21 23.05 -19.99
N ARG A 7 -44.65 22.04 -20.70
CA ARG A 7 -44.17 21.94 -22.13
C ARG A 7 -43.39 23.09 -22.82
N SER A 8 -42.61 22.95 -23.90
CA SER A 8 -42.21 21.90 -24.87
C SER A 8 -41.16 22.48 -25.85
N ARG A 9 -40.26 21.65 -26.42
CA ARG A 9 -39.77 21.69 -27.84
C ARG A 9 -38.84 20.48 -28.07
N GLU A 10 -39.19 19.41 -28.82
CA GLU A 10 -39.15 19.24 -30.30
C GLU A 10 -37.83 19.68 -30.96
N ALA A 11 -37.15 18.94 -31.86
CA ALA A 11 -37.37 17.66 -32.56
C ALA A 11 -36.06 17.23 -33.28
N ASN A 12 -36.08 16.05 -33.93
CA ASN A 12 -35.40 15.67 -35.21
C ASN A 12 -34.36 14.53 -35.13
N ALA A 13 -34.72 13.32 -35.61
CA ALA A 13 -34.30 12.80 -36.93
C ALA A 13 -34.49 11.27 -37.11
N ARG A 14 -35.35 10.94 -38.09
CA ARG A 14 -35.21 9.94 -39.17
C ARG A 14 -35.31 8.43 -38.91
N ASP A 15 -36.47 7.93 -39.34
CA ASP A 15 -36.79 6.70 -40.07
C ASP A 15 -35.67 5.95 -40.81
N LYS A 16 -35.75 4.60 -40.76
CA LYS A 16 -35.66 3.70 -41.93
C LYS A 16 -36.28 2.31 -41.63
N LEU A 17 -37.32 1.96 -42.37
CA LEU A 17 -37.80 0.59 -42.69
C LEU A 17 -36.64 -0.23 -43.30
N GLY A 18 -36.47 -1.56 -43.16
CA GLY A 18 -37.41 -2.68 -43.15
C GLY A 18 -37.09 -3.57 -44.36
N ALA A 19 -36.61 -4.81 -44.15
CA ALA A 19 -36.61 -5.88 -45.17
C ALA A 19 -36.44 -7.27 -44.52
N LEU A 20 -37.40 -8.15 -44.81
CA LEU A 20 -37.49 -9.57 -44.46
C LEU A 20 -36.49 -10.45 -45.25
N SER A 21 -36.07 -11.57 -44.66
CA SER A 21 -36.14 -12.88 -45.34
C SER A 21 -35.93 -14.04 -44.36
N ASN A 22 -36.96 -14.89 -44.27
CA ASN A 22 -36.92 -16.26 -43.73
C ASN A 22 -36.08 -17.18 -44.64
N THR A 23 -35.26 -18.06 -44.05
CA THR A 23 -35.05 -19.43 -44.56
C THR A 23 -34.78 -20.40 -43.41
N LYS A 24 -35.35 -21.59 -43.57
CA LYS A 24 -35.61 -22.67 -42.62
C LYS A 24 -34.40 -23.62 -42.49
N SER A 25 -34.25 -24.19 -41.28
CA SER A 25 -33.83 -25.58 -40.96
C SER A 25 -32.41 -26.05 -41.31
N ASN A 26 -31.65 -26.49 -40.29
CA ASN A 26 -31.28 -27.92 -40.13
C ASN A 26 -30.65 -28.20 -38.76
N ASP A 27 -31.20 -29.22 -38.09
CA ASP A 27 -30.71 -29.86 -36.87
C ASP A 27 -29.45 -30.71 -37.12
N MET A 28 -28.45 -30.66 -36.20
CA MET A 28 -27.62 -31.76 -35.66
C MET A 28 -26.39 -31.22 -34.86
N PRO A 29 -25.77 -32.00 -33.96
CA PRO A 29 -25.96 -31.95 -32.51
C PRO A 29 -24.82 -31.25 -31.76
N CYS A 30 -25.14 -30.83 -30.54
CA CYS A 30 -24.29 -30.13 -29.60
C CYS A 30 -23.24 -31.07 -28.96
N ASP A 31 -21.97 -30.86 -29.29
CA ASP A 31 -20.86 -31.26 -28.43
C ASP A 31 -19.66 -30.35 -28.69
N LYS A 32 -19.43 -29.40 -27.77
CA LYS A 32 -18.13 -28.75 -27.52
C LYS A 32 -18.22 -27.93 -26.23
N LYS A 33 -17.58 -28.49 -25.20
CA LYS A 33 -17.29 -27.87 -23.92
C LYS A 33 -16.41 -26.63 -24.16
N TYR A 34 -16.91 -25.44 -23.83
CA TYR A 34 -16.08 -24.24 -23.72
C TYR A 34 -15.67 -24.07 -22.25
N LEU A 35 -14.43 -24.49 -21.97
CA LEU A 35 -13.67 -24.03 -20.81
C LEU A 35 -13.27 -22.58 -21.07
N THR A 36 -13.88 -21.62 -20.38
CA THR A 36 -13.39 -20.23 -20.35
C THR A 36 -12.33 -20.12 -19.25
N SER A 37 -11.09 -20.41 -19.61
CA SER A 37 -9.92 -19.96 -18.85
C SER A 37 -9.24 -18.86 -19.65
N SER A 38 -9.21 -17.65 -19.10
CA SER A 38 -8.42 -16.54 -19.64
C SER A 38 -7.62 -15.93 -18.49
N PRO A 39 -6.30 -16.10 -18.48
CA PRO A 39 -5.38 -15.25 -17.74
C PRO A 39 -4.76 -14.21 -18.68
N ASN A 40 -4.30 -13.10 -18.09
CA ASN A 40 -3.53 -11.97 -18.67
C ASN A 40 -4.33 -10.71 -19.03
N LEU A 41 -4.42 -9.81 -18.04
CA LEU A 41 -4.49 -8.37 -18.27
C LEU A 41 -3.23 -7.74 -17.67
N TYR A 42 -2.36 -7.28 -18.56
CA TYR A 42 -1.19 -6.46 -18.25
C TYR A 42 -1.65 -5.12 -17.65
N PHE A 43 -1.18 -4.80 -16.45
CA PHE A 43 -1.25 -3.45 -15.89
C PHE A 43 -0.01 -2.65 -16.35
N PHE A 44 -0.22 -1.58 -17.10
CA PHE A 44 0.79 -0.52 -17.29
C PHE A 44 0.85 0.35 -16.03
N PRO A 45 2.03 0.67 -15.47
CA PRO A 45 2.16 1.74 -14.50
C PRO A 45 2.20 3.09 -15.25
N SER A 46 1.28 4.01 -14.91
CA SER A 46 1.39 5.41 -15.32
C SER A 46 2.39 6.12 -14.42
N ASP A 47 3.56 6.42 -14.96
CA ASP A 47 4.43 7.47 -14.43
C ASP A 47 3.81 8.83 -14.73
N ARG A 48 3.37 9.55 -13.68
CA ARG A 48 3.24 11.01 -13.72
C ARG A 48 4.28 11.60 -12.80
N GLN A 49 5.36 12.10 -13.41
CA GLN A 49 6.25 13.06 -12.76
C GLN A 49 5.49 14.38 -12.60
N SER A 50 5.30 14.84 -11.37
CA SER A 50 5.05 16.25 -11.07
C SER A 50 6.27 16.79 -10.34
N GLU A 51 7.06 17.58 -11.03
CA GLU A 51 8.02 18.49 -10.42
C GLU A 51 7.27 19.50 -9.56
N ASN A 52 7.62 19.58 -8.28
CA ASN A 52 7.46 20.79 -7.48
C ASN A 52 8.56 20.81 -6.41
N SER A 53 9.41 21.81 -6.52
CA SER A 53 10.53 22.11 -5.65
C SER A 53 10.05 22.59 -4.28
N VAL A 54 10.27 21.78 -3.24
CA VAL A 54 10.29 22.27 -1.86
C VAL A 54 11.43 21.57 -1.13
N VAL A 55 12.45 22.35 -0.77
CA VAL A 55 13.55 21.98 0.12
C VAL A 55 12.97 21.53 1.46
N LYS A 56 13.07 20.23 1.78
CA LYS A 56 12.92 19.72 3.15
C LYS A 56 13.92 18.58 3.40
N SER A 57 14.85 18.89 4.31
CA SER A 57 15.69 18.03 5.17
C SER A 57 15.73 16.53 4.84
N ALA A 58 16.92 16.06 4.46
CA ALA A 58 17.21 14.67 4.11
C ALA A 58 17.20 13.76 5.35
N VAL A 59 16.09 13.05 5.54
CA VAL A 59 16.08 11.78 6.29
C VAL A 59 16.71 10.71 5.39
N PRO A 60 17.66 9.87 5.86
CA PRO A 60 18.26 8.83 5.03
C PRO A 60 17.18 7.88 4.51
N LYS A 61 16.96 7.88 3.18
CA LYS A 61 16.05 6.92 2.53
C LYS A 61 16.64 5.53 2.67
N ARG A 62 15.94 4.63 3.38
CA ARG A 62 16.30 3.21 3.43
C ARG A 62 16.30 2.63 2.02
N LEU A 63 17.33 1.86 1.71
CA LEU A 63 17.47 1.15 0.42
C LEU A 63 16.22 0.28 0.18
N PRO A 64 15.56 0.38 -0.99
CA PRO A 64 14.44 -0.49 -1.33
C PRO A 64 14.97 -1.92 -1.46
N LEU A 65 14.53 -2.81 -0.57
CA LEU A 65 14.76 -4.24 -0.73
C LEU A 65 13.83 -4.73 -1.85
N THR A 66 14.38 -4.97 -3.03
CA THR A 66 13.73 -5.87 -4.01
C THR A 66 13.64 -7.28 -3.41
N GLU A 67 12.58 -8.02 -3.76
CA GLU A 67 11.97 -9.21 -3.11
C GLU A 67 12.86 -10.43 -2.77
N ARG A 68 14.17 -10.28 -2.59
CA ARG A 68 15.08 -11.38 -2.23
C ARG A 68 16.33 -10.94 -1.47
N GLY A 69 16.24 -9.89 -0.63
CA GLY A 69 17.33 -9.54 0.30
C GLY A 69 18.68 -9.17 -0.34
N LYS A 70 18.69 -8.85 -1.65
CA LYS A 70 19.90 -8.53 -2.43
C LYS A 70 19.80 -7.13 -3.02
N VAL A 71 20.90 -6.37 -2.97
CA VAL A 71 21.01 -4.98 -3.44
C VAL A 71 22.20 -4.86 -4.38
N ALA A 72 22.02 -4.15 -5.50
CA ALA A 72 23.09 -3.87 -6.46
C ALA A 72 24.19 -2.98 -5.83
N VAL A 73 25.46 -3.25 -6.16
CA VAL A 73 26.62 -2.53 -5.62
C VAL A 73 26.57 -1.04 -5.96
N SER A 74 26.12 -0.68 -7.17
CA SER A 74 25.90 0.71 -7.60
C SER A 74 25.03 1.49 -6.61
N LYS A 75 23.90 0.91 -6.18
CA LYS A 75 22.98 1.54 -5.22
C LYS A 75 23.56 1.67 -3.82
N ILE A 76 24.39 0.71 -3.39
CA ILE A 76 25.07 0.74 -2.10
C ILE A 76 26.12 1.87 -2.10
N VAL A 77 26.93 1.95 -3.17
CA VAL A 77 27.96 2.98 -3.33
C VAL A 77 27.34 4.37 -3.44
N ASP A 78 26.26 4.53 -4.20
CA ASP A 78 25.52 5.79 -4.30
C ASP A 78 24.95 6.23 -2.95
N TYR A 79 24.37 5.30 -2.19
CA TYR A 79 23.88 5.60 -0.85
C TYR A 79 25.00 6.01 0.11
N LEU A 80 26.15 5.33 0.07
CA LEU A 80 27.31 5.68 0.88
C LEU A 80 27.86 7.05 0.49
N ARG A 81 27.92 7.37 -0.81
CA ARG A 81 28.33 8.68 -1.32
C ARG A 81 27.44 9.80 -0.79
N HIS A 82 26.12 9.58 -0.79
CA HIS A 82 25.15 10.56 -0.30
C HIS A 82 25.14 10.71 1.23
N THR A 83 25.45 9.66 1.98
CA THR A 83 25.40 9.69 3.45
C THR A 83 26.70 10.10 4.12
N THR A 84 27.84 9.86 3.47
CA THR A 84 29.16 10.16 4.04
C THR A 84 29.77 11.47 3.52
N SER A 85 29.06 12.23 2.66
CA SER A 85 29.51 13.51 2.11
C SER A 85 30.87 13.43 1.40
N ARG A 86 31.24 12.25 0.90
CA ARG A 86 32.53 11.98 0.24
C ARG A 86 32.37 12.13 -1.28
N GLY A 87 33.21 13.00 -1.86
CA GLY A 87 33.14 13.39 -3.27
C GLY A 87 33.68 12.35 -4.26
N LEU A 88 33.68 12.68 -5.55
CA LEU A 88 34.22 11.84 -6.64
C LEU A 88 35.74 11.60 -6.52
N GLU A 89 36.46 12.41 -5.75
CA GLU A 89 37.91 12.30 -5.53
C GLU A 89 38.28 11.48 -4.27
N ASP A 90 37.32 10.87 -3.58
CA ASP A 90 37.62 10.04 -2.41
C ASP A 90 38.15 8.66 -2.84
N SER A 91 39.48 8.51 -2.79
CA SER A 91 40.19 7.27 -3.08
C SER A 91 39.72 6.09 -2.22
N GLY A 92 39.11 6.34 -1.05
CA GLY A 92 38.61 5.27 -0.19
C GLY A 92 37.26 4.70 -0.56
N LEU A 93 36.38 5.49 -1.15
CA LEU A 93 35.10 4.98 -1.63
C LEU A 93 35.28 4.15 -2.90
N GLU A 94 36.24 4.53 -3.75
CA GLU A 94 36.62 3.78 -4.95
C GLU A 94 37.27 2.42 -4.61
N GLU A 95 38.14 2.39 -3.60
CA GLU A 95 38.72 1.15 -3.07
C GLU A 95 37.64 0.19 -2.55
N LEU A 96 36.67 0.71 -1.78
CA LEU A 96 35.52 -0.06 -1.32
C LEU A 96 34.65 -0.56 -2.50
N CYS A 97 34.45 0.24 -3.54
CA CYS A 97 33.74 -0.18 -4.74
C CYS A 97 34.43 -1.37 -5.43
N ASN A 98 35.76 -1.34 -5.54
CA ASN A 98 36.55 -2.43 -6.13
C ASN A 98 36.53 -3.72 -5.29
N MET A 99 36.40 -3.63 -3.95
CA MET A 99 36.21 -4.82 -3.11
C MET A 99 34.79 -5.38 -3.17
N LEU A 100 33.78 -4.52 -3.37
CA LEU A 100 32.40 -4.95 -3.50
C LEU A 100 32.10 -5.57 -4.88
N ASP A 101 32.77 -5.09 -5.94
CA ASP A 101 32.58 -5.57 -7.30
C ASP A 101 33.88 -5.50 -8.12
N PRO A 102 34.79 -6.48 -7.94
CA PRO A 102 36.09 -6.49 -8.62
C PRO A 102 35.99 -6.62 -10.14
N ASP A 103 34.86 -7.12 -10.65
CA ASP A 103 34.59 -7.30 -12.07
C ASP A 103 33.81 -6.12 -12.69
N GLN A 104 33.39 -5.13 -11.89
CA GLN A 104 32.52 -4.00 -12.29
C GLN A 104 31.26 -4.44 -13.06
N LYS A 105 30.64 -5.55 -12.64
CA LYS A 105 29.43 -6.14 -13.28
C LYS A 105 28.12 -5.77 -12.58
N ASP A 106 28.17 -4.88 -11.59
CA ASP A 106 27.08 -4.46 -10.72
C ASP A 106 26.32 -5.65 -10.10
N VAL A 107 27.08 -6.53 -9.44
CA VAL A 107 26.54 -7.77 -8.86
C VAL A 107 25.57 -7.44 -7.72
N SER A 108 24.41 -8.10 -7.69
CA SER A 108 23.48 -7.98 -6.57
C SER A 108 24.01 -8.75 -5.34
N MET A 109 24.24 -8.04 -4.25
CA MET A 109 24.88 -8.56 -3.04
C MET A 109 23.88 -8.71 -1.90
N ASP A 110 23.98 -9.78 -1.13
CA ASP A 110 23.20 -9.96 0.11
C ASP A 110 23.83 -9.23 1.30
N LEU A 111 23.05 -9.11 2.37
CA LEU A 111 23.45 -8.37 3.57
C LEU A 111 24.68 -8.99 4.28
N GLU A 112 24.78 -10.32 4.29
CA GLU A 112 25.88 -11.05 4.93
C GLU A 112 27.21 -10.79 4.21
N THR A 113 27.18 -10.86 2.88
CA THR A 113 28.34 -10.60 2.01
C THR A 113 28.78 -9.13 2.13
N TYR A 114 27.83 -8.20 2.17
CA TYR A 114 28.11 -6.79 2.40
C TYR A 114 28.80 -6.56 3.77
N HIS A 115 28.29 -7.18 4.84
CA HIS A 115 28.91 -7.06 6.16
C HIS A 115 30.31 -7.66 6.22
N ALA A 116 30.54 -8.79 5.55
CA ALA A 116 31.86 -9.42 5.47
C ALA A 116 32.88 -8.49 4.79
N ILE A 117 32.54 -7.95 3.62
CA ILE A 117 33.42 -7.05 2.85
C ILE A 117 33.62 -5.72 3.58
N MET A 118 32.57 -5.14 4.16
CA MET A 118 32.67 -3.90 4.93
C MET A 118 33.58 -4.07 6.16
N LYS A 119 33.52 -5.23 6.84
CA LYS A 119 34.39 -5.54 7.97
C LYS A 119 35.86 -5.67 7.54
N GLU A 120 36.12 -6.34 6.42
CA GLU A 120 37.46 -6.45 5.84
C GLU A 120 38.03 -5.08 5.45
N TRP A 121 37.22 -4.22 4.82
CA TRP A 121 37.65 -2.87 4.47
C TRP A 121 37.97 -2.00 5.69
N ILE A 122 37.17 -2.08 6.75
CA ILE A 122 37.43 -1.34 7.99
C ILE A 122 38.75 -1.81 8.61
N GLU A 123 39.04 -3.12 8.58
CA GLU A 123 40.29 -3.66 9.08
C GLU A 123 41.49 -3.25 8.22
N ASP A 124 41.38 -3.30 6.89
CA ASP A 124 42.43 -2.83 5.96
C ASP A 124 42.71 -1.32 6.11
N ARG A 125 41.66 -0.54 6.40
CA ARG A 125 41.79 0.90 6.71
C ARG A 125 42.49 1.14 8.04
N LYS A 126 42.21 0.30 9.03
CA LYS A 126 42.80 0.39 10.36
C LYS A 126 44.28 -0.01 10.32
N SER A 127 44.63 -1.09 9.60
CA SER A 127 46.02 -1.52 9.43
C SER A 127 46.86 -0.49 8.67
N LYS A 128 46.32 0.11 7.60
CA LYS A 128 46.99 1.23 6.88
C LYS A 128 47.25 2.45 7.76
N TRP A 129 46.35 2.77 8.69
CA TRP A 129 46.56 3.87 9.64
C TRP A 129 47.65 3.53 10.65
N GLU A 130 47.68 2.29 11.13
CA GLU A 130 48.68 1.79 12.09
C GLU A 130 50.09 1.73 11.47
N ASP A 131 50.22 1.33 10.20
CA ASP A 131 51.49 1.34 9.47
C ASP A 131 51.98 2.76 9.13
N SER A 132 51.06 3.72 8.93
CA SER A 132 51.40 5.14 8.68
C SER A 132 51.77 5.94 9.94
N ALA A 133 51.40 5.45 11.12
CA ALA A 133 51.68 6.12 12.41
C ALA A 133 53.15 5.93 12.88
N THR A 134 53.98 5.21 12.11
CA THR A 134 55.41 5.00 12.42
C THR A 134 56.31 6.08 11.81
N GLU A 135 55.79 7.01 11.01
CA GLU A 135 56.54 8.19 10.54
C GLU A 135 56.02 9.47 11.22
N GLU A 136 56.71 9.88 12.29
CA GLU A 136 56.52 11.20 12.90
C GLU A 136 56.77 12.33 11.90
N PRO A 137 55.97 13.41 11.96
CA PRO A 137 56.51 14.63 12.56
C PRO A 137 55.52 15.40 13.44
N THR A 138 55.94 15.60 14.69
CA THR A 138 55.81 16.84 15.50
C THR A 138 54.44 17.49 15.75
N ALA A 139 54.17 17.61 17.06
CA ALA A 139 53.71 18.81 17.78
C ALA A 139 52.26 18.85 18.27
N ASN A 140 52.17 18.95 19.61
CA ASN A 140 51.16 19.66 20.41
C ASN A 140 49.78 18.98 20.51
N MET A 141 49.11 18.90 21.66
CA MET A 141 49.19 19.60 22.93
C MET A 141 48.29 18.83 23.91
N GLU A 142 48.76 18.45 25.10
CA GLU A 142 47.98 18.35 26.34
C GLU A 142 48.93 18.07 27.51
N ASP A 143 49.56 19.18 27.90
CA ASP A 143 50.05 19.60 29.22
C ASP A 143 48.89 19.50 30.24
N LEU A 144 48.99 19.29 31.56
CA LEU A 144 50.07 19.32 32.56
C LEU A 144 49.46 18.83 33.90
N GLU A 145 50.33 18.61 34.90
CA GLU A 145 50.08 18.39 36.35
C GLU A 145 50.08 16.91 36.78
N PHE A 146 51.06 16.38 37.52
CA PHE A 146 52.00 17.01 38.45
C PHE A 146 53.27 16.13 38.54
N LYS A 147 54.29 16.48 37.76
CA LYS A 147 55.65 15.95 37.88
C LYS A 147 56.33 16.66 39.06
N VAL A 148 56.13 16.16 40.28
CA VAL A 148 56.93 16.60 41.44
C VAL A 148 58.33 16.03 41.31
N HIS A 149 59.16 16.84 40.68
CA HIS A 149 60.49 17.25 41.12
C HIS A 149 61.00 16.47 42.34
N LYS A 150 61.57 15.28 42.11
CA LYS A 150 62.39 14.59 43.10
C LYS A 150 63.84 15.05 42.93
N ASN A 151 64.06 16.35 43.17
CA ASN A 151 65.39 16.89 43.35
C ASN A 151 65.46 17.46 44.78
N THR A 152 66.49 17.01 45.50
CA THR A 152 67.04 17.64 46.71
C THR A 152 66.36 17.31 48.05
N SER A 153 66.72 16.16 48.60
CA SER A 153 67.43 16.14 49.89
C SER A 153 68.03 14.75 50.12
N GLU A 154 69.16 14.50 49.46
CA GLU A 154 70.20 13.70 50.11
C GLU A 154 70.64 14.43 51.38
N ALA A 155 70.02 14.06 52.51
CA ALA A 155 70.67 14.15 53.81
C ALA A 155 71.03 12.70 54.17
N LYS A 156 72.04 12.11 53.53
CA LYS A 156 73.39 12.12 54.11
C LYS A 156 73.38 12.92 55.42
N LYS A 157 73.13 12.24 56.54
CA LYS A 157 73.81 12.62 57.78
C LYS A 157 75.31 12.37 57.55
N THR A 158 75.92 13.25 56.75
CA THR A 158 77.22 13.81 57.09
C THR A 158 77.01 14.41 58.47
N SER A 159 77.19 13.59 59.52
CA SER A 159 77.75 14.16 60.73
C SER A 159 79.07 14.74 60.27
N GLY A 160 79.08 16.06 60.15
CA GLY A 160 80.27 16.79 59.82
C GLY A 160 81.36 16.25 60.73
N ARG A 161 82.38 15.69 60.11
CA ARG A 161 83.74 15.91 60.54
C ARG A 161 83.92 17.42 60.57
N MET A 162 83.40 18.04 61.63
CA MET A 162 83.87 19.32 62.09
C MET A 162 85.30 19.02 62.50
N ASN A 163 86.20 19.34 61.58
CA ASN A 163 87.56 19.66 61.92
C ASN A 163 87.44 20.82 62.91
N VAL A 164 87.33 20.51 64.20
CA VAL A 164 87.73 21.44 65.23
C VAL A 164 89.25 21.45 65.13
N THR A 165 89.73 22.26 64.21
CA THR A 165 91.03 22.91 64.34
C THR A 165 90.88 23.76 65.60
N SER A 166 91.13 23.17 66.76
CA SER A 166 91.34 23.96 67.98
C SER A 166 92.61 24.73 67.76
N GLY A 167 92.40 25.98 67.33
CA GLY A 167 93.42 26.99 67.27
C GLY A 167 94.12 27.08 68.61
N SER A 168 95.44 27.21 68.50
CA SER A 168 96.32 27.77 69.50
C SER A 168 95.63 28.88 70.30
N LEU A 169 95.47 28.65 71.60
CA LEU A 169 95.41 29.71 72.60
C LEU A 169 96.51 29.41 73.61
N GLU A 170 97.73 29.76 73.23
CA GLU A 170 98.77 30.10 74.19
C GLU A 170 98.32 31.33 74.98
N ALA A 171 98.06 31.16 76.27
CA ALA A 171 98.13 32.15 77.36
C ALA A 171 97.38 31.52 78.54
N PHE A 172 97.98 31.01 79.60
CA PHE A 172 99.10 31.54 80.36
C PHE A 172 100.10 30.42 80.69
N GLY A 173 101.38 30.64 80.34
CA GLY A 173 102.46 30.19 81.20
C GLY A 173 102.32 30.92 82.53
N GLY A 174 101.84 30.20 83.55
CA GLY A 174 101.88 30.61 84.94
C GLY A 174 102.78 29.64 85.68
N ASP A 175 104.05 30.01 85.80
CA ASP A 175 105.01 29.30 86.62
C ASP A 175 104.64 29.42 88.11
N VAL A 176 104.83 28.32 88.83
CA VAL A 176 105.05 28.19 90.28
C VAL A 176 103.89 28.55 91.23
N SER A 177 103.31 27.49 91.83
CA SER A 177 103.32 27.40 93.29
C SER A 177 103.77 26.00 93.70
N LYS A 178 105.07 25.86 93.94
CA LYS A 178 105.62 24.89 94.89
C LYS A 178 105.30 25.39 96.30
N GLY A 179 104.02 25.61 96.55
CA GLY A 179 103.43 25.79 97.87
C GLY A 179 102.67 24.50 98.14
N ASP A 180 102.81 23.97 99.35
CA ASP A 180 102.12 22.76 99.82
C ASP A 180 100.65 22.77 99.37
N MET A 181 100.36 22.12 98.25
CA MET A 181 99.03 21.59 98.01
C MET A 181 98.94 20.42 98.98
N GLU A 182 98.45 20.70 100.18
CA GLU A 182 98.24 19.68 101.19
C GLU A 182 97.43 18.56 100.53
N THR A 183 97.81 17.31 100.78
CA THR A 183 97.12 16.12 100.23
C THR A 183 95.59 16.22 100.32
N SER A 184 95.09 16.96 101.31
CA SER A 184 93.71 17.43 101.50
C SER A 184 93.08 18.13 100.29
N ASP A 185 93.72 19.11 99.65
CA ASP A 185 93.16 19.88 98.52
C ASP A 185 93.06 19.03 97.23
N LEU A 186 94.02 18.12 97.02
CA LEU A 186 93.96 17.14 95.94
C LEU A 186 92.84 16.13 96.17
N ILE A 187 92.65 15.66 97.41
CA ILE A 187 91.54 14.78 97.78
C ILE A 187 90.19 15.46 97.52
N ILE A 188 90.04 16.75 97.85
CA ILE A 188 88.82 17.53 97.59
C ILE A 188 88.57 17.65 96.08
N CYS A 189 89.58 18.02 95.29
CA CYS A 189 89.46 18.08 93.82
C CYS A 189 89.06 16.73 93.21
N VAL A 190 89.65 15.63 93.69
CA VAL A 190 89.31 14.28 93.22
C VAL A 190 87.88 13.90 93.60
N ALA A 191 87.41 14.23 94.80
CA ALA A 191 86.04 13.97 95.24
C ALA A 191 85.02 14.75 94.39
N ASP A 192 85.27 16.02 94.10
CA ASP A 192 84.40 16.84 93.23
C ASP A 192 84.37 16.29 91.80
N LEU A 193 85.51 15.88 91.24
CA LEU A 193 85.56 15.25 89.92
C LEU A 193 84.80 13.92 89.89
N GLN A 194 84.94 13.08 90.92
CA GLN A 194 84.19 11.83 91.05
C GLN A 194 82.68 12.09 91.14
N TYR A 195 82.27 13.07 91.94
CA TYR A 195 80.87 13.49 92.04
C TYR A 195 80.34 14.01 90.70
N ASN A 196 81.10 14.88 90.01
CA ASN A 196 80.74 15.40 88.70
C ASN A 196 80.67 14.29 87.64
N ASN A 197 81.56 13.31 87.67
CA ASN A 197 81.54 12.16 86.77
C ASN A 197 80.31 11.28 87.00
N GLN A 198 79.97 10.98 88.27
CA GLN A 198 78.76 10.26 88.64
C GLN A 198 77.50 10.98 88.17
N LYS A 199 77.42 12.31 88.39
CA LYS A 199 76.31 13.13 87.92
C LYS A 199 76.19 13.14 86.39
N LEU A 200 77.32 13.24 85.67
CA LEU A 200 77.34 13.12 84.20
C LEU A 200 76.89 11.74 83.73
N GLN A 201 77.23 10.67 84.46
CA GLN A 201 76.81 9.31 84.14
C GLN A 201 75.31 9.11 84.36
N GLU A 202 74.75 9.68 85.43
CA GLU A 202 73.30 9.70 85.68
C GLU A 202 72.54 10.47 84.59
N GLU A 203 73.02 11.66 84.21
CA GLU A 203 72.42 12.43 83.11
C GLU A 203 72.57 11.71 81.77
N ASN A 204 73.70 11.04 81.50
CA ASN A 204 73.87 10.20 80.30
C ASN A 204 72.88 9.03 80.27
N ASN A 205 72.67 8.35 81.40
CA ASN A 205 71.68 7.27 81.50
C ASN A 205 70.25 7.78 81.28
N LYS A 206 69.93 8.96 81.84
CA LYS A 206 68.64 9.62 81.63
C LYS A 206 68.44 10.01 80.17
N LEU A 207 69.44 10.60 79.53
CA LEU A 207 69.41 10.93 78.10
C LEU A 207 69.22 9.68 77.25
N LYS A 208 69.89 8.58 77.57
CA LYS A 208 69.73 7.29 76.88
C LYS A 208 68.30 6.77 76.99
N LEU A 209 67.70 6.78 78.18
CA LEU A 209 66.30 6.38 78.36
C LEU A 209 65.34 7.29 77.59
N THR A 210 65.58 8.60 77.58
CA THR A 210 64.76 9.53 76.78
C THR A 210 64.93 9.31 75.28
N LEU A 211 66.14 8.96 74.83
CA LEU A 211 66.41 8.63 73.43
C LEU A 211 65.68 7.35 73.03
N GLU A 212 65.78 6.29 73.82
CA GLU A 212 65.06 5.02 73.59
C GLU A 212 63.53 5.24 73.57
N ALA A 213 62.99 6.07 74.47
CA ALA A 213 61.57 6.43 74.46
C ALA A 213 61.18 7.21 73.20
N VAL A 214 62.02 8.16 72.75
CA VAL A 214 61.80 8.90 71.51
C VAL A 214 61.87 7.98 70.30
N ASP A 215 62.85 7.08 70.23
CA ASP A 215 63.01 6.12 69.13
C ASP A 215 61.79 5.18 69.03
N GLU A 216 61.27 4.68 70.15
CA GLU A 216 60.05 3.87 70.17
C GLU A 216 58.83 4.65 69.66
N THR A 217 58.67 5.91 70.11
CA THR A 217 57.57 6.75 69.60
C THR A 217 57.71 7.06 68.11
N ASN A 218 58.94 7.24 67.61
CA ASN A 218 59.19 7.51 66.20
C ASN A 218 58.92 6.26 65.32
N ASN A 219 59.30 5.06 65.79
CA ASN A 219 58.97 3.80 65.11
C ASN A 219 57.45 3.60 65.02
N LYS A 220 56.72 3.89 66.10
CA LYS A 220 55.25 3.85 66.08
C LYS A 220 54.66 4.82 65.06
N LEU A 221 55.15 6.07 65.02
CA LEU A 221 54.71 7.06 64.04
C LEU A 221 55.01 6.66 62.59
N LEU A 222 56.14 5.97 62.36
CA LEU A 222 56.47 5.45 61.02
C LEU A 222 55.45 4.41 60.56
N VAL A 223 55.11 3.45 61.42
CA VAL A 223 54.09 2.42 61.14
C VAL A 223 52.71 3.04 60.91
N ASP A 224 52.33 4.02 61.74
CA ASP A 224 51.07 4.75 61.57
C ASP A 224 51.04 5.51 60.23
N ASN A 225 52.17 6.10 59.81
CA ASN A 225 52.29 6.78 58.51
C ASN A 225 52.16 5.79 57.33
N GLU A 226 52.79 4.62 57.40
CA GLU A 226 52.64 3.55 56.40
C GLU A 226 51.19 3.06 56.30
N ASN A 227 50.52 2.86 57.44
CA ASN A 227 49.11 2.49 57.51
C ASN A 227 48.20 3.57 56.91
N LEU A 228 48.45 4.85 57.18
CA LEU A 228 47.72 5.96 56.58
C LEU A 228 47.94 6.03 55.06
N CYS A 229 49.17 5.84 54.59
CA CYS A 229 49.48 5.77 53.16
C CYS A 229 48.71 4.63 52.47
N GLN A 230 48.63 3.46 53.10
CA GLN A 230 47.87 2.33 52.56
C GLN A 230 46.35 2.61 52.55
N GLN A 231 45.83 3.26 53.59
CA GLN A 231 44.43 3.71 53.64
C GLN A 231 44.12 4.70 52.52
N ILE A 232 44.99 5.70 52.28
CA ILE A 232 44.83 6.67 51.19
C ILE A 232 44.76 5.96 49.83
N LYS A 233 45.66 4.99 49.57
CA LYS A 233 45.63 4.20 48.33
C LYS A 233 44.33 3.42 48.16
N SER A 234 43.83 2.80 49.23
CA SER A 234 42.56 2.06 49.22
C SER A 234 41.37 2.99 48.94
N ILE A 235 41.34 4.16 49.60
CA ILE A 235 40.32 5.19 49.37
C ILE A 235 40.37 5.69 47.93
N GLN A 236 41.55 6.00 47.40
CA GLN A 236 41.73 6.42 46.01
C GLN A 236 41.20 5.38 45.02
N HIS A 237 41.51 4.10 45.22
CA HIS A 237 40.99 3.02 44.40
C HIS A 237 39.45 2.92 44.49
N SER A 238 38.89 3.05 45.69
CA SER A 238 37.43 3.07 45.89
C SER A 238 36.75 4.25 45.18
N VAL A 239 37.38 5.43 45.19
CA VAL A 239 36.86 6.63 44.50
C VAL A 239 36.86 6.44 42.99
N LEU A 240 37.94 5.88 42.41
CA LEU A 240 37.98 5.59 40.97
C LEU A 240 36.88 4.59 40.57
N ARG A 241 36.68 3.54 41.39
CA ARG A 241 35.59 2.59 41.16
C ARG A 241 34.21 3.25 41.25
N ALA A 242 34.00 4.17 42.19
CA ALA A 242 32.74 4.89 42.32
C ALA A 242 32.45 5.77 41.09
N LYS A 243 33.46 6.46 40.54
CA LYS A 243 33.33 7.26 39.31
C LYS A 243 32.94 6.40 38.10
N SER A 244 33.59 5.25 37.91
CA SER A 244 33.24 4.31 36.85
C SER A 244 31.78 3.83 36.96
N LEU A 245 31.30 3.53 38.18
CA LEU A 245 29.91 3.13 38.40
C LEU A 245 28.92 4.27 38.16
N GLU A 246 29.32 5.53 38.42
CA GLU A 246 28.52 6.71 38.11
C GLU A 246 28.34 6.89 36.59
N GLU A 247 29.40 6.69 35.82
CA GLU A 247 29.36 6.70 34.35
C GLU A 247 28.45 5.59 33.79
N GLU A 248 28.61 4.35 34.27
CA GLU A 248 27.75 3.21 33.88
C GLU A 248 26.27 3.48 34.20
N LEU A 249 25.99 4.11 35.35
CA LEU A 249 24.63 4.46 35.76
C LEU A 249 24.03 5.54 34.86
N GLU A 250 24.82 6.53 34.45
CA GLU A 250 24.36 7.58 33.54
C GLU A 250 24.12 7.03 32.13
N GLU A 251 24.97 6.12 31.65
CA GLU A 251 24.74 5.40 30.40
C GLU A 251 23.45 4.57 30.47
N ALA A 252 23.22 3.84 31.57
CA ALA A 252 22.01 3.05 31.77
C ALA A 252 20.74 3.92 31.77
N LYS A 253 20.78 5.12 32.39
CA LYS A 253 19.67 6.08 32.33
C LYS A 253 19.41 6.56 30.90
N ASN A 254 20.45 6.90 30.15
CA ASN A 254 20.31 7.34 28.76
C ASN A 254 19.70 6.24 27.88
N ASN A 255 20.14 5.00 28.06
CA ASN A 255 19.57 3.83 27.37
C ASN A 255 18.10 3.58 27.76
N LEU A 256 17.76 3.73 29.04
CA LEU A 256 16.38 3.61 29.51
C LEU A 256 15.48 4.68 28.87
N ASN A 257 15.91 5.94 28.87
CA ASN A 257 15.17 7.05 28.26
C ASN A 257 14.94 6.81 26.76
N LEU A 258 15.98 6.41 26.02
CA LEU A 258 15.87 6.10 24.59
C LEU A 258 14.91 4.92 24.32
N SER A 259 14.97 3.89 25.16
CA SER A 259 14.06 2.74 25.06
C SER A 259 12.61 3.13 25.34
N GLU A 260 12.39 3.99 26.35
CA GLU A 260 11.07 4.53 26.67
C GLU A 260 10.51 5.40 25.53
N GLU A 261 11.31 6.27 24.93
CA GLU A 261 10.90 7.06 23.76
C GLU A 261 10.47 6.16 22.59
N LYS A 262 11.26 5.13 22.26
CA LYS A 262 10.92 4.13 21.24
C LYS A 262 9.62 3.41 21.57
N ARG A 263 9.42 3.02 22.84
CA ARG A 263 8.18 2.40 23.32
C ARG A 263 6.98 3.32 23.11
N GLN A 264 7.11 4.60 23.45
CA GLN A 264 6.05 5.59 23.23
C GLN A 264 5.75 5.80 21.74
N GLN A 265 6.78 5.85 20.89
CA GLN A 265 6.61 5.95 19.43
C GLN A 265 5.83 4.77 18.86
N ILE A 266 6.19 3.54 19.23
CA ILE A 266 5.50 2.31 18.80
C ILE A 266 4.05 2.31 19.30
N LEU A 267 3.81 2.76 20.54
CA LEU A 267 2.46 2.87 21.10
C LEU A 267 1.59 3.86 20.32
N CYS A 268 2.14 5.02 19.96
CA CYS A 268 1.44 6.01 19.11
C CYS A 268 1.13 5.45 17.72
N GLN A 269 2.07 4.75 17.09
CA GLN A 269 1.85 4.11 15.79
C GLN A 269 0.79 3.01 15.87
N SER A 270 0.84 2.17 16.90
CA SER A 270 -0.14 1.11 17.14
C SER A 270 -1.56 1.69 17.28
N LYS A 271 -1.71 2.76 18.08
CA LYS A 271 -3.00 3.46 18.25
C LYS A 271 -3.52 4.08 16.96
N GLN A 272 -2.63 4.54 16.08
CA GLN A 272 -3.03 5.07 14.77
C GLN A 272 -3.51 3.95 13.84
N LEU A 273 -2.77 2.85 13.76
CA LEU A 273 -3.16 1.68 12.97
C LEU A 273 -4.49 1.06 13.47
N GLU A 274 -4.73 1.07 14.77
CA GLU A 274 -6.00 0.62 15.36
C GLU A 274 -7.18 1.47 14.87
N LYS A 275 -7.02 2.80 14.81
CA LYS A 275 -8.06 3.70 14.26
C LYS A 275 -8.29 3.48 12.77
N GLU A 276 -7.22 3.30 12.00
CA GLU A 276 -7.32 3.01 10.56
C GLU A 276 -8.02 1.67 10.31
N ASN A 277 -7.68 0.64 11.07
CA ASN A 277 -8.34 -0.65 11.01
C ASN A 277 -9.84 -0.53 11.34
N GLN A 278 -10.19 0.19 12.41
CA GLN A 278 -11.60 0.44 12.75
C GLN A 278 -12.35 1.19 11.64
N SER A 279 -11.71 2.18 10.99
CA SER A 279 -12.28 2.89 9.85
C SER A 279 -12.49 1.97 8.64
N LEU A 280 -11.53 1.08 8.36
CA LEU A 280 -11.65 0.10 7.28
C LEU A 280 -12.78 -0.91 7.55
N ILE A 281 -12.92 -1.39 8.79
CA ILE A 281 -14.02 -2.27 9.20
C ILE A 281 -15.37 -1.60 8.93
N VAL A 282 -15.53 -0.32 9.31
CA VAL A 282 -16.76 0.43 9.03
C VAL A 282 -17.01 0.58 7.52
N LYS A 283 -15.95 0.84 6.72
CA LYS A 283 -16.09 0.95 5.27
C LYS A 283 -16.48 -0.37 4.62
N ILE A 284 -15.92 -1.49 5.07
CA ILE A 284 -16.28 -2.84 4.62
C ILE A 284 -17.76 -3.11 4.91
N ALA A 285 -18.23 -2.82 6.13
CA ALA A 285 -19.64 -3.00 6.50
C ALA A 285 -20.59 -2.17 5.61
N SER A 286 -20.24 -0.91 5.35
CA SER A 286 -21.04 -0.03 4.46
C SER A 286 -21.11 -0.56 3.02
N LEU A 287 -20.00 -1.08 2.48
CA LEU A 287 -19.96 -1.68 1.14
C LEU A 287 -20.74 -3.00 1.08
N GLN A 288 -20.69 -3.81 2.14
CA GLN A 288 -21.49 -5.03 2.25
C GLN A 288 -22.98 -4.71 2.24
N GLU A 289 -23.40 -3.67 2.96
CA GLU A 289 -24.80 -3.22 2.98
C GLU A 289 -25.26 -2.73 1.59
N GLU A 290 -24.41 -1.97 0.89
CA GLU A 290 -24.69 -1.54 -0.49
C GLU A 290 -24.81 -2.71 -1.46
N ASN A 291 -23.94 -3.72 -1.32
CA ASN A 291 -24.01 -4.93 -2.14
C ASN A 291 -25.34 -5.68 -1.93
N ILE A 292 -25.78 -5.81 -0.67
CA ILE A 292 -27.07 -6.43 -0.33
C ILE A 292 -28.22 -5.66 -0.99
N ARG A 293 -28.23 -4.32 -0.90
CA ARG A 293 -29.26 -3.49 -1.57
C ARG A 293 -29.27 -3.68 -3.08
N ASN A 294 -28.10 -3.62 -3.72
CA ASN A 294 -27.97 -3.81 -5.16
C ASN A 294 -28.45 -5.21 -5.62
N ASN A 295 -28.21 -6.23 -4.80
CA ASN A 295 -28.68 -7.59 -5.08
C ASN A 295 -30.21 -7.69 -5.00
N MET A 296 -30.84 -7.01 -4.03
CA MET A 296 -32.30 -6.95 -3.94
C MET A 296 -32.91 -6.24 -5.15
N ASP A 297 -32.31 -5.14 -5.60
CA ASP A 297 -32.75 -4.43 -6.80
C ASP A 297 -32.60 -5.30 -8.07
N LEU A 298 -31.50 -6.04 -8.17
CA LEU A 298 -31.25 -6.98 -9.26
C LEU A 298 -32.29 -8.11 -9.29
N ASP A 299 -32.63 -8.70 -8.16
CA ASP A 299 -33.71 -9.70 -8.05
C ASP A 299 -35.08 -9.11 -8.49
N GLY A 300 -35.38 -7.87 -8.07
CA GLY A 300 -36.58 -7.15 -8.51
C GLY A 300 -36.63 -6.93 -10.02
N LEU A 301 -35.51 -6.54 -10.64
CA LEU A 301 -35.42 -6.38 -12.08
C LEU A 301 -35.53 -7.72 -12.82
N GLN A 302 -34.93 -8.80 -12.30
CA GLN A 302 -35.06 -10.14 -12.89
C GLN A 302 -36.51 -10.61 -12.90
N LYS A 303 -37.25 -10.43 -11.79
CA LYS A 303 -38.68 -10.75 -11.73
C LYS A 303 -39.48 -9.97 -12.78
N LYS A 304 -39.20 -8.67 -12.94
CA LYS A 304 -39.85 -7.83 -13.96
C LYS A 304 -39.52 -8.28 -15.38
N ILE A 305 -38.28 -8.68 -15.65
CA ILE A 305 -37.87 -9.23 -16.96
C ILE A 305 -38.64 -10.52 -17.26
N LEU A 306 -38.76 -11.42 -16.27
CA LEU A 306 -39.50 -12.67 -16.43
C LEU A 306 -40.99 -12.42 -16.72
N GLU A 307 -41.62 -11.50 -15.98
CA GLU A 307 -43.01 -11.11 -16.20
C GLU A 307 -43.23 -10.53 -17.60
N LEU A 308 -42.38 -9.58 -18.03
CA LEU A 308 -42.44 -9.01 -19.37
C LEU A 308 -42.22 -10.08 -20.45
N SER A 309 -41.32 -11.04 -20.23
CA SER A 309 -41.07 -12.13 -21.19
C SER A 309 -42.28 -13.05 -21.31
N LYS A 310 -42.97 -13.36 -20.20
CA LYS A 310 -44.22 -14.11 -20.21
C LYS A 310 -45.30 -13.37 -21.00
N ASN A 311 -45.50 -12.08 -20.73
CA ASN A 311 -46.49 -11.27 -21.44
C ASN A 311 -46.19 -11.18 -22.94
N ALA A 312 -44.91 -11.08 -23.32
CA ALA A 312 -44.50 -11.08 -24.72
C ALA A 312 -44.85 -12.40 -25.42
N ALA A 313 -44.63 -13.54 -24.77
CA ALA A 313 -45.00 -14.86 -25.30
C ALA A 313 -46.53 -15.01 -25.45
N GLU A 314 -47.32 -14.53 -24.49
CA GLU A 314 -48.78 -14.52 -24.57
C GLU A 314 -49.27 -13.67 -25.75
N LEU A 315 -48.71 -12.46 -25.92
CA LEU A 315 -49.03 -11.61 -27.07
C LEU A 315 -48.63 -12.25 -28.41
N GLN A 316 -47.50 -12.96 -28.47
CA GLN A 316 -47.07 -13.67 -29.68
C GLN A 316 -48.06 -14.78 -30.06
N ILE A 317 -48.57 -15.53 -29.07
CA ILE A 317 -49.63 -16.53 -29.29
C ILE A 317 -50.90 -15.86 -29.81
N GLN A 318 -51.29 -14.73 -29.22
CA GLN A 318 -52.47 -13.99 -29.64
C GLN A 318 -52.36 -13.48 -31.09
N VAL A 319 -51.19 -12.97 -31.49
CA VAL A 319 -50.91 -12.57 -32.87
C VAL A 319 -51.09 -13.75 -33.82
N HIS A 320 -50.50 -14.92 -33.53
CA HIS A 320 -50.63 -16.11 -34.37
C HIS A 320 -52.10 -16.57 -34.53
N VAL A 321 -52.91 -16.48 -33.47
CA VAL A 321 -54.35 -16.80 -33.53
C VAL A 321 -55.09 -15.83 -34.46
N TYR A 322 -54.81 -14.53 -34.37
CA TYR A 322 -55.41 -13.54 -35.25
C TYR A 322 -54.96 -13.71 -36.71
N GLU A 323 -53.67 -13.96 -36.96
CA GLU A 323 -53.15 -14.26 -38.29
C GLU A 323 -53.87 -15.46 -38.92
N SER A 324 -54.01 -16.58 -38.19
CA SER A 324 -54.75 -17.75 -38.66
C SER A 324 -56.21 -17.43 -38.97
N THR A 325 -56.86 -16.63 -38.12
CA THR A 325 -58.26 -16.21 -38.33
C THR A 325 -58.41 -15.34 -39.58
N VAL A 326 -57.46 -14.42 -39.82
CA VAL A 326 -57.45 -13.57 -41.02
C VAL A 326 -57.25 -14.42 -42.27
N VAL A 327 -56.28 -15.33 -42.27
CA VAL A 327 -56.05 -16.25 -43.40
C VAL A 327 -57.29 -17.09 -43.72
N ASN A 328 -57.99 -17.59 -42.71
CA ASN A 328 -59.23 -18.35 -42.91
C ASN A 328 -60.35 -17.47 -43.51
N LYS A 329 -60.49 -16.23 -43.05
CA LYS A 329 -61.47 -15.28 -43.62
C LYS A 329 -61.11 -14.90 -45.05
N GLU A 330 -59.83 -14.69 -45.34
CA GLU A 330 -59.34 -14.40 -46.69
C GLU A 330 -59.67 -15.56 -47.65
N ALA A 331 -59.40 -16.81 -47.25
CA ALA A 331 -59.76 -17.98 -48.04
C ALA A 331 -61.28 -18.08 -48.29
N SER A 332 -62.11 -17.83 -47.28
CA SER A 332 -63.57 -17.79 -47.44
C SER A 332 -64.04 -16.66 -48.36
N LEU A 333 -63.38 -15.50 -48.31
CA LEU A 333 -63.68 -14.37 -49.18
C LEU A 333 -63.32 -14.67 -50.64
N ILE A 334 -62.14 -15.26 -50.89
CA ILE A 334 -61.72 -15.71 -52.23
C ILE A 334 -62.71 -16.73 -52.80
N GLN A 335 -63.16 -17.70 -51.99
CA GLN A 335 -64.17 -18.67 -52.43
C GLN A 335 -65.47 -17.99 -52.84
N LYS A 336 -65.99 -17.07 -52.01
CA LYS A 336 -67.20 -16.30 -52.35
C LYS A 336 -67.02 -15.48 -53.64
N GLU A 337 -65.83 -14.91 -53.87
CA GLU A 337 -65.55 -14.19 -55.10
C GLU A 337 -65.57 -15.12 -56.33
N GLN A 338 -65.06 -16.33 -56.18
CA GLN A 338 -65.13 -17.36 -57.23
C GLN A 338 -66.58 -17.77 -57.52
N ASP A 339 -67.38 -18.03 -56.49
CA ASP A 339 -68.81 -18.34 -56.63
C ASP A 339 -69.57 -17.21 -57.34
N ILE A 340 -69.25 -15.94 -57.00
CA ILE A 340 -69.81 -14.77 -57.70
C ILE A 340 -69.42 -14.73 -59.18
N LYS A 341 -68.17 -15.07 -59.53
CA LYS A 341 -67.72 -15.14 -60.93
C LYS A 341 -68.49 -16.21 -61.70
N GLU A 342 -68.68 -17.38 -61.10
CA GLU A 342 -69.46 -18.48 -61.67
C GLU A 342 -70.93 -18.08 -61.87
N LEU A 343 -71.56 -17.49 -60.85
CA LEU A 343 -72.93 -16.96 -60.96
C LEU A 343 -73.07 -15.89 -62.04
N LYS A 344 -72.06 -15.02 -62.24
CA LYS A 344 -72.07 -14.05 -63.34
C LYS A 344 -72.02 -14.73 -64.71
N LEU A 345 -71.23 -15.80 -64.85
CA LEU A 345 -71.17 -16.57 -66.10
C LEU A 345 -72.52 -17.24 -66.40
N THR A 346 -73.16 -17.87 -65.41
CA THR A 346 -74.47 -18.50 -65.60
C THR A 346 -75.55 -17.47 -65.96
N ILE A 347 -75.53 -16.26 -65.39
CA ILE A 347 -76.44 -15.17 -65.78
C ILE A 347 -76.24 -14.79 -67.26
N VAL A 348 -75.00 -14.70 -67.74
CA VAL A 348 -74.70 -14.40 -69.16
C VAL A 348 -75.23 -15.51 -70.07
N GLU A 349 -75.02 -16.78 -69.71
CA GLU A 349 -75.55 -17.93 -70.44
C GLU A 349 -77.08 -17.92 -70.48
N CYS A 350 -77.76 -17.72 -69.35
CA CYS A 350 -79.21 -17.59 -69.28
C CYS A 350 -79.71 -16.42 -70.13
N SER A 351 -79.02 -15.27 -70.10
CA SER A 351 -79.35 -14.11 -70.93
C SER A 351 -79.25 -14.44 -72.42
N SER A 352 -78.21 -15.16 -72.85
CA SER A 352 -78.06 -15.63 -74.23
C SER A 352 -79.19 -16.58 -74.65
N ILE A 353 -79.60 -17.49 -73.76
CA ILE A 353 -80.74 -18.39 -74.00
C ILE A 353 -82.03 -17.58 -74.17
N ILE A 354 -82.26 -16.59 -73.30
CA ILE A 354 -83.42 -15.69 -73.38
C ILE A 354 -83.43 -14.93 -74.71
N GLU A 355 -82.31 -14.36 -75.16
CA GLU A 355 -82.24 -13.68 -76.46
C GLU A 355 -82.51 -14.63 -77.62
N THR A 356 -81.97 -15.85 -77.59
CA THR A 356 -82.21 -16.87 -78.62
C THR A 356 -83.69 -17.23 -78.71
N LEU A 357 -84.32 -17.53 -77.57
CA LEU A 357 -85.76 -17.84 -77.50
C LEU A 357 -86.62 -16.65 -77.94
N ARG A 358 -86.21 -15.41 -77.62
CA ARG A 358 -86.89 -14.19 -78.07
C ARG A 358 -86.81 -14.03 -79.59
N ALA A 359 -85.66 -14.30 -80.20
CA ALA A 359 -85.50 -14.27 -81.65
C ALA A 359 -86.36 -15.35 -82.34
N GLU A 360 -86.37 -16.57 -81.82
CA GLU A 360 -87.22 -17.65 -82.31
C GLU A 360 -88.71 -17.28 -82.22
N LYS A 361 -89.16 -16.75 -81.07
CA LYS A 361 -90.53 -16.24 -80.90
C LYS A 361 -90.89 -15.20 -81.97
N ASN A 362 -90.02 -14.22 -82.20
CA ASN A 362 -90.26 -13.16 -83.18
C ASN A 362 -90.36 -13.74 -84.61
N LYS A 363 -89.47 -14.67 -84.98
CA LYS A 363 -89.52 -15.38 -86.27
C LYS A 363 -90.82 -16.17 -86.45
N LEU A 364 -91.28 -16.86 -85.40
CA LEU A 364 -92.59 -17.54 -85.42
C LEU A 364 -93.74 -16.54 -85.61
N LEU A 365 -93.67 -15.37 -84.95
CA LEU A 365 -94.69 -14.32 -85.06
C LEU A 365 -94.74 -13.71 -86.47
N GLU A 366 -93.59 -13.44 -87.09
CA GLU A 366 -93.48 -13.00 -88.50
C GLU A 366 -94.06 -14.05 -89.45
N ASN A 367 -93.70 -15.33 -89.29
CA ASN A 367 -94.28 -16.41 -90.08
C ASN A 367 -95.81 -16.49 -89.92
N LEU A 368 -96.31 -16.32 -88.69
CA LEU A 368 -97.75 -16.29 -88.42
C LEU A 368 -98.43 -15.11 -89.12
N GLN A 369 -97.82 -13.92 -89.10
CA GLN A 369 -98.33 -12.74 -89.82
C GLN A 369 -98.35 -12.96 -91.34
N LEU A 370 -97.30 -13.56 -91.91
CA LEU A 370 -97.24 -13.91 -93.34
C LEU A 370 -98.38 -14.87 -93.72
N VAL A 371 -98.57 -15.94 -92.96
CA VAL A 371 -99.67 -16.89 -93.16
C VAL A 371 -101.03 -16.19 -93.04
N GLN A 372 -101.20 -15.30 -92.05
CA GLN A 372 -102.43 -14.52 -91.91
C GLN A 372 -102.67 -13.60 -93.12
N GLN A 373 -101.63 -12.94 -93.63
CA GLN A 373 -101.74 -12.08 -94.81
C GLN A 373 -102.03 -12.88 -96.09
N GLU A 374 -101.46 -14.08 -96.22
CA GLU A 374 -101.75 -15.02 -97.31
C GLU A 374 -103.20 -15.49 -97.26
N LEU A 375 -103.73 -15.83 -96.08
CA LEU A 375 -105.16 -16.14 -95.88
C LEU A 375 -106.09 -14.97 -96.23
N ILE A 376 -105.71 -13.74 -95.89
CA ILE A 376 -106.46 -12.53 -96.26
C ILE A 376 -106.42 -12.35 -97.79
N SER A 377 -105.29 -12.59 -98.45
CA SER A 377 -105.15 -12.49 -99.92
C SER A 377 -105.98 -13.52 -100.69
N ASN A 378 -106.25 -14.68 -100.07
CA ASN A 378 -107.06 -15.77 -100.61
C ASN A 378 -108.57 -15.63 -100.30
N GLY A 379 -109.03 -14.48 -99.77
CA GLY A 379 -110.45 -14.13 -99.68
C GLY A 379 -111.18 -14.53 -98.40
N LEU A 380 -110.47 -14.95 -97.34
CA LEU A 380 -111.06 -15.31 -96.04
C LEU A 380 -110.84 -14.18 -95.01
N SER A 381 -111.87 -13.36 -94.73
CA SER A 381 -111.79 -12.31 -93.70
C SER A 381 -112.07 -12.87 -92.31
N LEU A 382 -111.16 -12.67 -91.36
CA LEU A 382 -111.45 -12.79 -89.92
C LEU A 382 -110.82 -11.62 -89.13
N PRO A 383 -111.62 -10.75 -88.49
CA PRO A 383 -111.12 -9.76 -87.55
C PRO A 383 -111.25 -10.29 -86.11
N LEU A 384 -110.13 -10.51 -85.43
CA LEU A 384 -109.88 -10.21 -83.99
C LEU A 384 -108.59 -10.86 -83.49
N LEU A 385 -107.46 -10.26 -83.84
CA LEU A 385 -106.28 -10.25 -82.99
C LEU A 385 -106.39 -9.01 -82.10
N CYS A 386 -106.97 -9.18 -80.90
CA CYS A 386 -106.78 -8.32 -79.72
C CYS A 386 -107.67 -8.79 -78.55
N ARG A 387 -107.27 -9.86 -77.84
CA ARG A 387 -107.46 -10.06 -76.38
C ARG A 387 -106.94 -11.44 -75.97
N LEU A 388 -105.62 -11.57 -75.92
CA LEU A 388 -104.95 -12.55 -75.06
C LEU A 388 -103.98 -11.81 -74.15
N ASN A 389 -104.43 -10.66 -73.64
CA ASN A 389 -103.73 -9.91 -72.60
C ASN A 389 -104.70 -9.69 -71.43
N SER A 390 -105.08 -10.81 -70.81
CA SER A 390 -105.62 -10.82 -69.44
C SER A 390 -105.94 -12.27 -69.08
N ASN A 391 -105.06 -12.83 -68.25
CA ASN A 391 -105.34 -13.89 -67.28
C ASN A 391 -105.38 -15.32 -67.83
N ILE A 392 -104.43 -16.13 -67.36
CA ILE A 392 -104.52 -17.49 -66.80
C ILE A 392 -103.08 -18.02 -66.65
N PRO A 393 -102.67 -18.74 -65.57
CA PRO A 393 -103.29 -18.99 -64.27
C PRO A 393 -102.38 -18.71 -63.05
N GLU A 394 -103.00 -18.68 -61.88
CA GLU A 394 -102.42 -19.03 -60.58
C GLU A 394 -101.43 -20.21 -60.71
N GLY A 395 -100.17 -20.00 -60.33
CA GLY A 395 -99.24 -21.12 -60.17
C GLY A 395 -97.76 -20.82 -60.43
N MET A 396 -97.40 -19.65 -60.95
CA MET A 396 -95.99 -19.30 -61.13
C MET A 396 -95.70 -17.98 -60.44
N LYS A 397 -95.04 -18.07 -59.28
CA LYS A 397 -94.52 -16.92 -58.53
C LYS A 397 -93.64 -16.12 -59.49
N SER A 398 -94.11 -14.94 -59.87
CA SER A 398 -93.35 -14.02 -60.70
C SER A 398 -92.03 -13.68 -60.00
N LEU A 399 -90.95 -13.67 -60.77
CA LEU A 399 -89.60 -13.31 -60.33
C LEU A 399 -89.57 -11.96 -59.58
N HIS A 400 -90.55 -11.09 -59.86
CA HIS A 400 -90.76 -9.82 -59.16
C HIS A 400 -91.18 -9.99 -57.69
N CYS A 401 -92.07 -10.94 -57.37
CA CYS A 401 -92.49 -11.21 -55.99
C CYS A 401 -91.40 -11.91 -55.16
N GLU A 402 -90.55 -12.74 -55.77
CA GLU A 402 -89.44 -13.38 -55.05
C GLU A 402 -88.29 -12.40 -54.76
N LEU A 403 -88.06 -11.42 -55.65
CA LEU A 403 -87.10 -10.32 -55.42
C LEU A 403 -87.53 -9.39 -54.27
N GLU A 404 -88.82 -9.07 -54.17
CA GLU A 404 -89.35 -8.25 -53.06
C GLU A 404 -89.23 -8.97 -51.71
N LEU A 405 -89.49 -10.28 -51.67
CA LEU A 405 -89.32 -11.09 -50.46
C LEU A 405 -87.85 -11.23 -50.04
N ALA A 406 -86.93 -11.35 -50.99
CA ALA A 406 -85.49 -11.41 -50.72
C ALA A 406 -84.95 -10.06 -50.17
N GLN A 407 -85.43 -8.92 -50.68
CA GLN A 407 -85.06 -7.60 -50.16
C GLN A 407 -85.62 -7.33 -48.75
N SER A 408 -86.76 -7.92 -48.38
CA SER A 408 -87.30 -7.81 -47.02
C SER A 408 -86.66 -8.75 -45.98
N SER A 409 -85.73 -9.63 -46.38
CA SER A 409 -85.04 -10.57 -45.49
C SER A 409 -83.64 -10.11 -45.05
N GLU A 410 -83.16 -8.97 -45.54
CA GLU A 410 -81.98 -8.26 -45.00
C GLU A 410 -82.44 -7.22 -43.97
N VAL A 411 -82.76 -7.68 -42.75
CA VAL A 411 -82.76 -6.88 -41.52
C VAL A 411 -82.07 -7.66 -40.42
#